data_AF-A0A6G0FHB5-F1
#
_entry.id   AF-A0A6G0FHB5-F1
#
_cell.length_a   1.000
_cell.length_b   1.000
_cell.length_c   1.000
_cell.angle_alpha   90.00
_cell.angle_beta   90.00
_cell.angle_gamma   90.00
#
_symmetry.space_group_name_H-M   'P 1'
#
loop_
_entity.id
_entity.type
_entity.pdbx_description
1 polymer ?
#
loop_
_entity_poly.entity_id
_entity_poly.type
_entity_poly.pdbx_seq_one_letter_code
_entity_poly.pdbx_strand_id
1 'polypeptide(L)'
;MLEDIAVRVAVTVAAALVMYIGKTLWQNRRHLHLLVLLFTPWRRVRLSVAVLLRLDDEDCYVLFDSPTRPATFGPPGGVVKYYESGRRKLDKLGFECEERSQEVMRCDLRGFVRAVKVPDFARWLYGGSGREPASDCLRRELVEEVAEIGHPELAPSVASINFTLVRRVVDGPMKVAGAPYRQVRFFEVYDLMLEKPEALELRAALLVLARDPLEEHIIAVSRQGIALGREGAHMVLPQSAFLIGDERFREDIHPVRRPTTGQAETR
;
A
#
# COMPACT_ATOMS: atom_id res chain seq x y z
N MET A 1 -33.37 43.18 22.95
CA MET A 1 -32.08 43.53 22.28
C MET A 1 -31.05 42.42 22.46
N LEU A 2 -30.73 41.99 23.68
CA LEU A 2 -29.76 40.91 23.94
C LEU A 2 -30.19 39.55 23.34
N GLU A 3 -31.49 39.21 23.40
CA GLU A 3 -32.00 37.95 22.82
C GLU A 3 -31.87 37.89 21.29
N ASP A 4 -32.14 38.99 20.57
CA ASP A 4 -32.01 39.05 19.10
C ASP A 4 -30.53 38.91 18.67
N ILE A 5 -29.61 39.49 19.44
CA ILE A 5 -28.16 39.32 19.21
C ILE A 5 -27.75 37.86 19.42
N ALA A 6 -28.20 37.22 20.51
CA ALA A 6 -27.88 35.83 20.81
C ALA A 6 -28.39 34.87 19.72
N VAL A 7 -29.61 35.08 19.22
CA VAL A 7 -30.19 34.28 18.14
C VAL A 7 -29.40 34.44 16.84
N ARG A 8 -29.04 35.66 16.45
CA ARG A 8 -28.24 35.91 15.23
C ARG A 8 -26.86 35.28 15.29
N VAL A 9 -26.20 35.37 16.45
CA VAL A 9 -24.90 34.71 16.68
C VAL A 9 -25.06 33.19 16.58
N ALA A 10 -26.05 32.60 17.25
CA ALA A 10 -26.30 31.16 17.20
C ALA A 10 -26.56 30.66 15.76
N VAL A 11 -27.38 31.37 14.98
CA VAL A 11 -27.66 31.05 13.58
C VAL A 11 -26.40 31.11 12.73
N THR A 12 -25.56 32.12 12.93
CA THR A 12 -24.31 32.30 12.16
C THR A 12 -23.31 31.21 12.47
N VAL A 13 -23.15 30.85 13.75
CA VAL A 13 -22.28 29.76 14.19
C VAL A 13 -22.79 28.42 13.65
N ALA A 14 -24.09 28.17 13.70
CA ALA A 14 -24.69 26.95 13.16
C ALA A 14 -24.49 26.85 11.64
N ALA A 15 -24.71 27.93 10.89
CA ALA A 15 -24.48 27.96 9.44
C ALA A 15 -23.00 27.73 9.09
N ALA A 16 -22.08 28.36 9.81
CA ALA A 16 -20.65 28.15 9.65
C ALA A 16 -20.24 26.69 9.93
N LEU A 17 -20.82 26.08 10.96
CA LEU A 17 -20.59 24.67 11.31
C LEU A 17 -21.11 23.72 10.22
N VAL A 18 -22.32 23.95 9.72
CA VAL A 18 -22.91 23.14 8.63
C VAL A 18 -22.07 23.26 7.36
N MET A 19 -21.65 24.48 6.98
CA MET A 19 -20.76 24.68 5.83
C MET A 19 -19.41 24.00 6.03
N TYR A 20 -18.85 24.05 7.24
CA TYR A 20 -17.59 23.38 7.57
C TYR A 20 -17.71 21.84 7.49
N ILE A 21 -18.78 21.27 8.03
CA ILE A 21 -19.08 19.83 7.96
C ILE A 21 -19.29 19.42 6.49
N GLY A 22 -20.12 20.14 5.74
CA GLY A 22 -20.38 19.88 4.33
C GLY A 22 -19.11 19.92 3.49
N LYS A 23 -18.27 20.95 3.70
CA LYS A 23 -16.95 21.06 3.06
C LYS A 23 -16.04 19.89 3.44
N THR A 24 -15.99 19.50 4.71
CA THR A 24 -15.16 18.39 5.20
C THR A 24 -15.59 17.06 4.60
N LEU A 25 -16.90 16.78 4.58
CA LEU A 25 -17.46 15.58 3.97
C LEU A 25 -17.18 15.54 2.47
N TRP A 26 -17.39 16.64 1.76
CA TRP A 26 -17.12 16.73 0.33
C TRP A 26 -15.63 16.52 0.00
N GLN A 27 -14.73 17.16 0.75
CA GLN A 27 -13.28 17.04 0.57
C GLN A 27 -12.76 15.62 0.84
N ASN A 28 -13.43 14.88 1.73
CA ASN A 28 -13.06 13.52 2.11
C ASN A 28 -14.03 12.47 1.58
N ARG A 29 -14.89 12.79 0.61
CA ARG A 29 -15.96 11.89 0.13
C ARG A 29 -15.47 10.53 -0.35
N ARG A 30 -14.23 10.45 -0.84
CA ARG A 30 -13.58 9.20 -1.28
C ARG A 30 -13.06 8.34 -0.12
N HIS A 31 -12.97 8.91 1.08
CA HIS A 31 -12.38 8.29 2.27
C HIS A 31 -13.18 8.60 3.53
N LEU A 32 -14.52 8.64 3.43
CA LEU A 32 -15.39 8.98 4.56
C LEU A 32 -15.18 8.04 5.76
N HIS A 33 -14.85 6.77 5.50
CA HIS A 33 -14.55 5.81 6.56
C HIS A 33 -13.33 6.24 7.40
N LEU A 34 -12.36 6.98 6.84
CA LEU A 34 -11.21 7.49 7.62
C LEU A 34 -11.62 8.57 8.63
N LEU A 35 -12.79 9.20 8.47
CA LEU A 35 -13.30 10.18 9.44
C LEU A 35 -13.61 9.53 10.79
N VAL A 36 -13.76 8.20 10.87
CA VAL A 36 -13.87 7.49 12.15
C VAL A 36 -12.66 7.74 13.06
N LEU A 37 -11.49 8.05 12.49
CA LEU A 37 -10.29 8.37 13.24
C LEU A 37 -10.39 9.69 14.02
N LEU A 38 -11.30 10.58 13.62
CA LEU A 38 -11.55 11.84 14.33
C LEU A 38 -12.12 11.63 15.74
N PHE A 39 -12.74 10.48 16.01
CA PHE A 39 -13.20 10.10 17.35
C PHE A 39 -12.06 9.62 18.28
N THR A 40 -10.86 9.38 17.73
CA THR A 40 -9.66 9.03 18.52
C THR A 40 -8.47 9.93 18.17
N PRO A 41 -8.61 11.25 18.31
CA PRO A 41 -7.75 12.24 17.65
C PRO A 41 -6.29 12.22 18.12
N TRP A 42 -6.04 11.71 19.33
CA TRP A 42 -4.73 11.64 19.96
C TRP A 42 -3.94 10.38 19.62
N ARG A 43 -4.60 9.36 19.05
CA ARG A 43 -3.92 8.08 18.79
C ARG A 43 -2.93 8.20 17.63
N ARG A 44 -1.81 7.50 17.75
CA ARG A 44 -0.88 7.30 16.63
C ARG A 44 -1.50 6.31 15.65
N VAL A 45 -1.38 6.62 14.37
CA VAL A 45 -1.79 5.77 13.26
C VAL A 45 -0.55 5.49 12.42
N ARG A 46 -0.22 4.21 12.28
CA ARG A 46 0.80 3.74 11.36
C ARG A 46 0.23 3.80 9.94
N LEU A 47 0.92 4.50 9.06
CA LEU A 47 0.61 4.60 7.64
C LEU A 47 1.62 3.79 6.84
N SER A 48 1.16 3.19 5.75
CA SER A 48 2.01 2.62 4.71
C SER A 48 1.39 2.90 3.36
N VAL A 49 2.18 3.34 2.39
CA VAL A 49 1.75 3.57 1.01
C VAL A 49 2.52 2.62 0.11
N ALA A 50 1.82 1.81 -0.65
CA ALA A 50 2.44 0.86 -1.57
C ALA A 50 1.73 0.85 -2.92
N VAL A 51 2.45 0.42 -3.94
CA VAL A 51 1.91 0.12 -5.27
C VAL A 51 2.01 -1.37 -5.49
N LEU A 52 0.98 -1.96 -6.10
CA LEU A 52 0.92 -3.38 -6.40
C LEU A 52 0.75 -3.54 -7.91
N LEU A 53 1.50 -4.44 -8.50
CA LEU A 53 1.27 -4.89 -9.86
C LEU A 53 0.31 -6.08 -9.85
N ARG A 54 -0.73 -5.98 -10.65
CA ARG A 54 -1.60 -7.08 -11.01
C ARG A 54 -1.13 -7.63 -12.36
N LEU A 55 -0.62 -8.86 -12.30
CA LEU A 55 -0.30 -9.67 -13.48
C LEU A 55 -1.25 -10.84 -13.49
N ASP A 56 -2.31 -10.73 -14.28
CA ASP A 56 -3.28 -11.80 -14.46
C ASP A 56 -3.35 -12.34 -15.89
N ASP A 57 -3.71 -13.62 -15.97
CA ASP A 57 -4.09 -14.32 -17.18
C ASP A 57 -5.28 -15.23 -16.86
N GLU A 58 -6.47 -14.79 -17.28
CA GLU A 58 -7.77 -15.40 -16.96
C GLU A 58 -8.06 -15.42 -15.44
N ASP A 59 -7.72 -16.52 -14.76
CA ASP A 59 -7.88 -16.68 -13.30
C ASP A 59 -6.54 -16.92 -12.58
N CYS A 60 -5.42 -16.73 -13.29
CA CYS A 60 -4.07 -16.96 -12.79
C CYS A 60 -3.38 -15.64 -12.48
N TYR A 61 -2.96 -15.44 -11.22
CA TYR A 61 -2.23 -14.26 -10.75
C TYR A 61 -0.78 -14.62 -10.44
N VAL A 62 0.17 -13.82 -10.93
CA VAL A 62 1.59 -14.01 -10.64
C VAL A 62 1.97 -13.37 -9.31
N LEU A 63 2.56 -14.15 -8.40
CA LEU A 63 3.07 -13.69 -7.11
C LEU A 63 4.55 -14.08 -6.95
N PHE A 64 5.32 -13.24 -6.26
CA PHE A 64 6.75 -13.46 -6.00
C PHE A 64 6.97 -13.81 -4.54
N ASP A 65 7.98 -14.64 -4.26
CA ASP A 65 8.40 -14.97 -2.90
C ASP A 65 8.93 -13.74 -2.16
N SER A 66 8.69 -13.67 -0.86
CA SER A 66 9.23 -12.61 -0.03
C SER A 66 10.59 -13.01 0.53
N PRO A 67 11.68 -12.30 0.23
CA PRO A 67 13.02 -12.64 0.74
C PRO A 67 13.08 -12.61 2.28
N THR A 68 12.22 -11.79 2.90
CA THR A 68 12.13 -11.66 4.36
C THR A 68 11.27 -12.74 5.04
N ARG A 69 10.47 -13.47 4.27
CA ARG A 69 9.47 -14.45 4.73
C ARG A 69 9.40 -15.61 3.71
N PRO A 70 10.26 -16.62 3.84
CA PRO A 70 10.31 -17.71 2.88
C PRO A 70 8.96 -18.43 2.77
N ALA A 71 8.72 -18.97 1.57
CA ALA A 71 7.49 -19.67 1.21
C ALA A 71 6.21 -18.82 1.34
N THR A 72 6.37 -17.49 1.28
CA THR A 72 5.28 -16.54 1.45
C THR A 72 5.28 -15.56 0.28
N PHE A 73 4.22 -15.61 -0.51
CA PHE A 73 4.17 -14.99 -1.82
C PHE A 73 3.24 -13.78 -1.84
N GLY A 74 3.67 -12.69 -2.46
CA GLY A 74 2.91 -11.46 -2.57
C GLY A 74 2.89 -10.93 -4.01
N PRO A 75 1.99 -9.97 -4.29
CA PRO A 75 2.01 -9.28 -5.57
C PRO A 75 3.34 -8.53 -5.74
N PRO A 76 3.90 -8.48 -6.96
CA PRO A 76 5.05 -7.62 -7.23
C PRO A 76 4.74 -6.16 -6.91
N GLY A 77 5.74 -5.44 -6.43
CA GLY A 77 5.66 -4.03 -6.06
C GLY A 77 5.94 -3.77 -4.59
N GLY A 78 6.02 -2.50 -4.22
CA GLY A 78 6.52 -2.13 -2.92
C GLY A 78 6.15 -0.73 -2.46
N VAL A 79 6.97 -0.21 -1.56
CA VAL A 79 6.65 1.02 -0.83
C VAL A 79 7.04 2.23 -1.65
N VAL A 80 6.10 3.16 -1.79
CA VAL A 80 6.34 4.42 -2.48
C VAL A 80 7.31 5.26 -1.66
N LYS A 81 8.34 5.81 -2.30
CA LYS A 81 9.27 6.75 -1.64
C LYS A 81 8.75 8.19 -1.71
N TYR A 82 9.16 9.03 -0.76
CA TYR A 82 8.96 10.48 -0.85
C TYR A 82 10.25 11.21 -1.22
N TYR A 83 10.10 12.35 -1.88
CA TYR A 83 11.22 13.21 -2.24
C TYR A 83 11.42 14.31 -1.21
N GLU A 84 12.60 14.94 -1.21
CA GLU A 84 12.89 16.08 -0.34
C GLU A 84 11.85 17.22 -0.52
N SER A 85 11.34 17.42 -1.74
CA SER A 85 10.26 18.38 -2.03
C SER A 85 8.94 18.08 -1.30
N GLY A 86 8.68 16.81 -0.96
CA GLY A 86 7.53 16.38 -0.15
C GLY A 86 7.77 16.47 1.35
N ARG A 87 9.03 16.47 1.79
CA ARG A 87 9.41 16.39 3.21
C ARG A 87 8.79 17.50 4.05
N ARG A 88 8.88 18.76 3.59
CA ARG A 88 8.28 19.90 4.29
C ARG A 88 6.76 19.74 4.51
N LYS A 89 6.03 19.10 3.59
CA LYS A 89 4.60 18.83 3.76
C LYS A 89 4.37 17.70 4.78
N LEU A 90 5.18 16.64 4.72
CA LEU A 90 5.16 15.54 5.69
C LEU A 90 5.48 16.01 7.12
N ASP A 91 6.47 16.89 7.30
CA ASP A 91 6.81 17.46 8.60
C ASP A 91 5.63 18.26 9.19
N LYS A 92 4.92 19.05 8.37
CA LYS A 92 3.70 19.76 8.79
C LYS A 92 2.55 18.83 9.19
N LEU A 93 2.53 17.62 8.64
CA LEU A 93 1.59 16.57 9.02
C LEU A 93 2.02 15.84 10.31
N GLY A 94 3.24 16.08 10.78
CA GLY A 94 3.85 15.32 11.87
C GLY A 94 4.10 13.87 11.49
N PHE A 95 4.52 13.63 10.24
CA PHE A 95 4.88 12.29 9.77
C PHE A 95 6.24 11.88 10.33
N GLU A 96 6.26 10.80 11.10
CA GLU A 96 7.45 10.20 11.66
C GLU A 96 7.74 8.92 10.89
N CYS A 97 8.89 8.83 10.20
CA CYS A 97 9.27 7.62 9.46
C CYS A 97 9.37 6.43 10.42
N GLU A 98 8.99 5.24 9.94
CA GLU A 98 9.27 4.01 10.69
C GLU A 98 10.78 3.75 10.63
N GLU A 99 11.48 3.97 11.75
CA GLU A 99 12.91 3.69 11.83
C GLU A 99 13.17 2.19 11.65
N ARG A 100 13.90 1.85 10.58
CA ARG A 100 14.60 0.57 10.45
C ARG A 100 16.05 0.85 10.13
N SER A 101 16.94 -0.02 10.59
CA SER A 101 18.40 0.11 10.44
C SER A 101 18.92 -0.01 9.00
N GLN A 102 18.04 -0.07 7.99
CA GLN A 102 18.41 -0.33 6.60
C GLN A 102 18.31 0.95 5.78
N GLU A 103 19.43 1.35 5.17
CA GLU A 103 19.53 2.51 4.28
C GLU A 103 18.56 2.42 3.08
N VAL A 104 18.25 1.19 2.63
CA VAL A 104 17.28 0.90 1.56
C VAL A 104 15.88 1.44 1.86
N MET A 105 15.49 1.54 3.14
CA MET A 105 14.18 2.05 3.56
C MET A 105 14.13 3.57 3.71
N ARG A 106 15.21 4.27 3.36
CA ARG A 106 15.25 5.72 3.42
C ARG A 106 14.16 6.31 2.54
N CYS A 107 13.44 7.25 3.13
CA CYS A 107 12.32 7.97 2.52
C CYS A 107 11.11 7.10 2.13
N ASP A 108 10.95 5.90 2.68
CA ASP A 108 9.73 5.12 2.51
C ASP A 108 8.51 5.89 3.06
N LEU A 109 7.38 5.87 2.33
CA LEU A 109 6.09 6.34 2.85
C LEU A 109 5.46 5.30 3.78
N ARG A 110 6.21 4.98 4.83
CA ARG A 110 5.86 4.09 5.92
C ARG A 110 6.28 4.74 7.23
N GLY A 111 5.31 5.01 8.09
CA GLY A 111 5.57 5.81 9.28
C GLY A 111 4.33 6.03 10.12
N PHE A 112 4.34 7.07 10.94
CA PHE A 112 3.30 7.37 11.90
C PHE A 112 2.82 8.81 11.76
N VAL A 113 1.52 9.01 11.94
CA VAL A 113 0.91 10.34 12.12
C VAL A 113 -0.09 10.29 13.26
N ARG A 114 -0.54 11.46 13.72
CA ARG A 114 -1.72 11.55 14.59
C ARG A 114 -2.98 11.24 13.78
N ALA A 115 -3.95 10.56 14.41
CA ALA A 115 -5.22 10.17 13.79
C ALA A 115 -5.95 11.33 13.08
N VAL A 116 -5.96 12.53 13.67
CA VAL A 116 -6.56 13.73 13.05
C VAL A 116 -5.89 14.18 11.75
N LYS A 117 -4.64 13.79 11.52
CA LYS A 117 -3.86 14.16 10.33
C LYS A 117 -3.98 13.16 9.19
N VAL A 118 -4.63 12.01 9.40
CA VAL A 118 -4.79 10.99 8.36
C VAL A 118 -5.58 11.51 7.14
N PRO A 119 -6.69 12.26 7.28
CA PRO A 119 -7.37 12.85 6.12
C PRO A 119 -6.49 13.86 5.35
N ASP A 120 -5.70 14.66 6.07
CA ASP A 120 -4.76 15.62 5.45
C ASP A 120 -3.65 14.89 4.70
N PHE A 121 -3.12 13.81 5.27
CA PHE A 121 -2.14 12.94 4.64
C PHE A 121 -2.71 12.31 3.37
N ALA A 122 -3.93 11.75 3.41
CA ALA A 122 -4.58 11.17 2.24
C ALA A 122 -4.74 12.20 1.10
N ARG A 123 -5.17 13.43 1.43
CA ARG A 123 -5.26 14.52 0.44
C ARG A 123 -3.91 14.88 -0.16
N TRP A 124 -2.86 14.97 0.66
CA TRP A 124 -1.50 15.19 0.17
C TRP A 124 -1.04 14.05 -0.75
N LEU A 125 -1.23 12.80 -0.34
CA LEU A 125 -0.85 11.59 -1.06
C LEU A 125 -1.47 11.56 -2.47
N TYR A 126 -2.78 11.78 -2.56
CA TYR A 126 -3.49 11.78 -3.84
C TYR A 126 -3.30 13.05 -4.66
N GLY A 127 -2.72 14.10 -4.08
CA GLY A 127 -2.24 15.26 -4.82
C GLY A 127 -0.99 14.98 -5.65
N GLY A 128 -0.30 13.85 -5.43
CA GLY A 128 0.83 13.37 -6.24
C GLY A 128 2.14 14.16 -6.10
N SER A 129 2.13 15.33 -5.46
CA SER A 129 3.32 16.18 -5.35
C SER A 129 4.28 15.72 -4.24
N GLY A 130 5.57 15.63 -4.54
CA GLY A 130 6.62 15.39 -3.55
C GLY A 130 6.79 13.92 -3.15
N ARG A 131 6.27 12.99 -3.98
CA ARG A 131 6.45 11.55 -3.84
C ARG A 131 6.83 10.92 -5.17
N GLU A 132 7.41 9.73 -5.08
CA GLU A 132 7.68 8.86 -6.21
C GLU A 132 6.38 8.59 -7.00
N PRO A 133 6.38 8.81 -8.33
CA PRO A 133 5.31 8.37 -9.20
C PRO A 133 5.12 6.86 -9.08
N ALA A 134 3.88 6.39 -9.13
CA ALA A 134 3.61 4.96 -9.00
C ALA A 134 4.29 4.12 -10.09
N SER A 135 4.42 4.66 -11.32
CA SER A 135 5.14 4.01 -12.42
C SER A 135 6.62 3.81 -12.09
N ASP A 136 7.26 4.80 -11.49
CA ASP A 136 8.70 4.76 -11.19
C ASP A 136 8.95 3.81 -10.02
N CYS A 137 8.06 3.83 -9.02
CA CYS A 137 8.06 2.85 -7.94
C CYS A 137 7.91 1.43 -8.48
N LEU A 138 6.93 1.17 -9.36
CA LEU A 138 6.73 -0.17 -9.93
C LEU A 138 7.93 -0.64 -10.77
N ARG A 139 8.55 0.24 -11.57
CA ARG A 139 9.76 -0.13 -12.33
C ARG A 139 10.92 -0.49 -11.41
N ARG A 140 11.17 0.33 -10.39
CA ARG A 140 12.23 0.09 -9.41
C ARG A 140 12.01 -1.23 -8.68
N GLU A 141 10.82 -1.42 -8.12
CA GLU A 141 10.49 -2.64 -7.37
C GLU A 141 10.53 -3.86 -8.29
N LEU A 142 9.97 -3.81 -9.51
CA LEU A 142 10.05 -4.94 -10.45
C LEU A 142 11.49 -5.29 -10.83
N VAL A 143 12.37 -4.30 -11.05
CA VAL A 143 13.79 -4.57 -11.36
C VAL A 143 14.48 -5.26 -10.19
N GLU A 144 14.23 -4.81 -8.96
CA GLU A 144 14.76 -5.41 -7.74
C GLU A 144 14.22 -6.84 -7.57
N GLU A 145 12.91 -6.99 -7.65
CA GLU A 145 12.19 -8.23 -7.43
C GLU A 145 12.50 -9.31 -8.48
N VAL A 146 12.59 -8.98 -9.77
CA VAL A 146 12.99 -9.98 -10.80
C VAL A 146 14.40 -10.49 -10.58
N ALA A 147 15.31 -9.64 -10.08
CA ALA A 147 16.66 -10.06 -9.72
C ALA A 147 16.65 -10.94 -8.45
N GLU A 148 15.83 -10.62 -7.45
CA GLU A 148 15.68 -11.40 -6.22
C GLU A 148 15.13 -12.80 -6.46
N ILE A 149 14.21 -12.96 -7.42
CA ILE A 149 13.68 -14.28 -7.81
C ILE A 149 14.59 -15.04 -8.79
N GLY A 150 15.79 -14.52 -9.11
CA GLY A 150 16.78 -15.22 -9.93
C GLY A 150 16.76 -14.93 -11.44
N HIS A 151 15.97 -13.93 -11.87
CA HIS A 151 15.78 -13.57 -13.28
C HIS A 151 16.21 -12.14 -13.65
N PRO A 152 17.47 -11.72 -13.35
CA PRO A 152 17.94 -10.37 -13.65
C PRO A 152 17.95 -10.06 -15.17
N GLU A 153 17.94 -11.07 -16.03
CA GLU A 153 17.81 -10.93 -17.49
C GLU A 153 16.50 -10.27 -17.92
N LEU A 154 15.46 -10.27 -17.07
CA LEU A 154 14.18 -9.61 -17.35
C LEU A 154 14.18 -8.11 -17.03
N ALA A 155 15.14 -7.63 -16.23
CA ALA A 155 15.21 -6.23 -15.80
C ALA A 155 15.28 -5.20 -16.95
N PRO A 156 16.01 -5.44 -18.06
CA PRO A 156 16.04 -4.50 -19.19
C PRO A 156 14.66 -4.21 -19.79
N SER A 157 13.76 -5.21 -19.80
CA SER A 157 12.41 -5.05 -20.33
C SER A 157 11.54 -4.14 -19.46
N VAL A 158 11.84 -4.00 -18.17
CA VAL A 158 11.03 -3.21 -17.21
C VAL A 158 11.10 -1.71 -17.47
N ALA A 159 12.25 -1.21 -17.93
CA ALA A 159 12.52 0.23 -18.01
C ALA A 159 11.54 1.00 -18.92
N SER A 160 11.04 0.37 -19.97
CA SER A 160 10.20 0.99 -21.00
C SER A 160 8.69 0.78 -20.78
N ILE A 161 8.31 0.00 -19.76
CA ILE A 161 6.94 -0.42 -19.53
C ILE A 161 6.11 0.68 -18.90
N ASN A 162 4.84 0.75 -19.32
CA ASN A 162 3.85 1.65 -18.76
C ASN A 162 2.80 0.86 -17.98
N PHE A 163 2.13 1.55 -17.07
CA PHE A 163 1.16 0.95 -16.17
C PHE A 163 -0.14 1.73 -16.22
N THR A 164 -1.27 1.03 -16.12
CA THR A 164 -2.60 1.65 -15.99
C THR A 164 -3.16 1.40 -14.61
N LEU A 165 -3.68 2.46 -13.98
CA LEU A 165 -4.27 2.36 -12.64
C LEU A 165 -5.59 1.59 -12.71
N VAL A 166 -5.67 0.48 -12.01
CA VAL A 166 -6.90 -0.32 -11.88
C VAL A 166 -7.77 0.24 -10.78
N ARG A 167 -7.19 0.40 -9.58
CA ARG A 167 -7.94 0.78 -8.37
C ARG A 167 -7.04 1.38 -7.30
N ARG A 168 -7.69 2.05 -6.35
CA ARG A 168 -7.08 2.55 -5.12
C ARG A 168 -7.77 1.90 -3.93
N VAL A 169 -7.00 1.32 -3.03
CA VAL A 169 -7.52 0.67 -1.83
C VAL A 169 -7.01 1.41 -0.59
N VAL A 170 -7.91 1.60 0.37
CA VAL A 170 -7.56 2.06 1.72
C VAL A 170 -7.93 0.96 2.69
N ASP A 171 -6.91 0.29 3.22
CA ASP A 171 -7.04 -0.85 4.13
C ASP A 171 -6.89 -0.37 5.57
N GLY A 172 -8.00 -0.36 6.31
CA GLY A 172 -8.08 0.11 7.70
C GLY A 172 -9.03 1.29 7.91
N PRO A 173 -9.07 1.88 9.11
CA PRO A 173 -8.09 1.74 10.20
C PRO A 173 -8.28 0.49 11.07
N MET A 174 -7.30 -0.41 11.07
CA MET A 174 -7.31 -1.65 11.87
C MET A 174 -6.53 -1.50 13.18
N LYS A 175 -6.93 -2.27 14.20
CA LYS A 175 -6.10 -2.47 15.40
C LYS A 175 -5.03 -3.51 15.07
N VAL A 176 -3.77 -3.22 15.39
CA VAL A 176 -2.69 -4.19 15.28
C VAL A 176 -2.54 -4.91 16.61
N ALA A 177 -2.53 -6.25 16.60
CA ALA A 177 -2.38 -7.05 17.81
C ALA A 177 -1.09 -6.68 18.56
N GLY A 178 -1.19 -6.46 19.87
CA GLY A 178 -0.05 -6.07 20.71
C GLY A 178 0.50 -4.66 20.52
N ALA A 179 -0.04 -3.85 19.58
CA ALA A 179 0.47 -2.52 19.30
C ALA A 179 -0.43 -1.40 19.88
N PRO A 180 0.16 -0.29 20.37
CA PRO A 180 -0.59 0.86 20.89
C PRO A 180 -1.10 1.81 19.79
N TYR A 181 -1.06 1.39 18.52
CA TYR A 181 -1.45 2.18 17.36
C TYR A 181 -2.49 1.47 16.50
N ARG A 182 -3.19 2.25 15.67
CA ARG A 182 -3.99 1.72 14.55
C ARG A 182 -3.16 1.75 13.28
N GLN A 183 -3.54 0.96 12.28
CA GLN A 183 -2.88 0.96 11.00
C GLN A 183 -3.85 1.27 9.86
N VAL A 184 -3.40 2.13 8.95
CA VAL A 184 -4.03 2.40 7.67
C VAL A 184 -3.00 2.14 6.59
N ARG A 185 -3.37 1.38 5.55
CA ARG A 185 -2.53 1.19 4.37
C ARG A 185 -3.23 1.80 3.16
N PHE A 186 -2.46 2.46 2.31
CA PHE A 186 -2.91 2.96 1.02
C PHE A 186 -2.24 2.12 -0.05
N PHE A 187 -3.05 1.55 -0.95
CA PHE A 187 -2.57 0.82 -2.09
C PHE A 187 -3.08 1.47 -3.38
N GLU A 188 -2.21 1.52 -4.39
CA GLU A 188 -2.60 1.74 -5.77
C GLU A 188 -2.27 0.46 -6.56
N VAL A 189 -3.25 -0.14 -7.22
CA VAL A 189 -3.09 -1.39 -7.97
C VAL A 189 -3.08 -1.08 -9.45
N TYR A 190 -2.12 -1.63 -10.18
CA TYR A 190 -1.87 -1.34 -11.59
C TYR A 190 -1.82 -2.60 -12.44
N ASP A 191 -2.18 -2.47 -13.72
CA ASP A 191 -1.89 -3.47 -14.75
C ASP A 191 -0.74 -2.99 -15.63
N LEU A 192 -0.09 -3.95 -16.32
CA LEU A 192 0.79 -3.65 -17.43
C LEU A 192 0.00 -3.10 -18.64
N MET A 193 0.50 -2.03 -19.26
CA MET A 193 0.02 -1.60 -20.57
C MET A 193 0.73 -2.42 -21.67
N LEU A 194 -0.02 -3.27 -22.35
CA LEU A 194 0.48 -4.24 -23.32
C LEU A 194 0.62 -3.69 -24.75
N GLU A 195 0.75 -2.37 -24.90
CA GLU A 195 0.91 -1.72 -26.21
C GLU A 195 2.32 -1.89 -26.80
N LYS A 196 3.30 -2.20 -25.94
CA LYS A 196 4.70 -2.36 -26.31
C LYS A 196 5.09 -3.84 -26.34
N PRO A 197 5.89 -4.29 -27.33
CA PRO A 197 6.41 -5.66 -27.38
C PRO A 197 7.11 -6.08 -26.09
N GLU A 198 7.91 -5.21 -25.48
CA GLU A 198 8.67 -5.50 -24.26
C GLU A 198 7.74 -5.79 -23.07
N ALA A 199 6.56 -5.16 -23.01
CA ALA A 199 5.57 -5.41 -21.97
C ALA A 199 4.86 -6.77 -22.17
N LEU A 200 4.60 -7.14 -23.43
CA LEU A 200 4.04 -8.44 -23.78
C LEU A 200 5.03 -9.57 -23.47
N GLU A 201 6.29 -9.39 -23.86
CA GLU A 201 7.37 -10.34 -23.60
C GLU A 201 7.62 -10.53 -22.11
N LEU A 202 7.68 -9.45 -21.33
CA LEU A 202 7.83 -9.54 -19.88
C LEU A 202 6.64 -10.29 -19.25
N ARG A 203 5.40 -9.94 -19.63
CA ARG A 203 4.20 -10.64 -19.12
C ARG A 203 4.25 -12.12 -19.45
N ALA A 204 4.59 -12.47 -20.69
CA ALA A 204 4.67 -13.86 -21.13
C ALA A 204 5.76 -14.62 -20.37
N ALA A 205 6.95 -14.05 -20.21
CA ALA A 205 8.04 -14.66 -19.45
C ALA A 205 7.65 -14.92 -17.99
N LEU A 206 7.08 -13.93 -17.31
CA LEU A 206 6.65 -14.08 -15.92
C LEU A 206 5.53 -15.12 -15.76
N LEU A 207 4.60 -15.22 -16.71
CA LEU A 207 3.56 -16.26 -16.69
C LEU A 207 4.13 -17.67 -16.93
N VAL A 208 5.13 -17.80 -17.80
CA VAL A 208 5.82 -19.08 -18.03
C VAL A 208 6.53 -19.52 -16.76
N LEU A 209 7.31 -18.63 -16.15
CA LEU A 209 8.01 -18.90 -14.89
C LEU A 209 7.04 -19.27 -13.76
N ALA A 210 5.98 -18.49 -13.58
CA ALA A 210 4.96 -18.74 -12.55
C ALA A 210 4.25 -20.11 -12.68
N ARG A 211 4.23 -20.69 -13.89
CA ARG A 211 3.61 -21.98 -14.18
C ARG A 211 4.61 -23.15 -14.17
N ASP A 212 5.91 -22.87 -14.09
CA ASP A 212 6.94 -23.90 -14.03
C ASP A 212 7.01 -24.46 -12.60
N PRO A 213 6.74 -25.76 -12.38
CA PRO A 213 6.81 -26.37 -11.06
C PRO A 213 8.23 -26.45 -10.48
N LEU A 214 9.27 -26.19 -11.29
CA LEU A 214 10.66 -26.12 -10.83
C LEU A 214 11.04 -24.73 -10.31
N GLU A 215 10.24 -23.69 -10.57
CA GLU A 215 10.49 -22.36 -10.07
C GLU A 215 10.00 -22.20 -8.63
N GLU A 216 10.93 -21.87 -7.72
CA GLU A 216 10.64 -21.79 -6.28
C GLU A 216 10.24 -20.39 -5.81
N HIS A 217 10.56 -19.36 -6.58
CA HIS A 217 10.47 -17.95 -6.15
C HIS A 217 9.35 -17.15 -6.82
N ILE A 218 8.60 -17.77 -7.72
CA ILE A 218 7.48 -17.18 -8.43
C ILE A 218 6.41 -18.25 -8.63
N ILE A 219 5.15 -17.89 -8.38
CA ILE A 219 4.04 -18.84 -8.49
C ILE A 219 2.83 -18.23 -9.19
N ALA A 220 2.09 -19.10 -9.87
CA ALA A 220 0.74 -18.87 -10.37
C ALA A 220 -0.28 -19.19 -9.28
N VAL A 221 -1.16 -18.24 -8.95
CA VAL A 221 -2.19 -18.41 -7.91
C VAL A 221 -3.57 -18.13 -8.48
N SER A 222 -4.53 -18.99 -8.14
CA SER A 222 -5.93 -18.81 -8.54
C SER A 222 -6.64 -17.73 -7.71
N ARG A 223 -7.77 -17.19 -8.19
CA ARG A 223 -8.62 -16.32 -7.34
C ARG A 223 -9.03 -17.02 -6.05
N GLN A 224 -9.30 -18.33 -6.12
CA GLN A 224 -9.61 -19.14 -4.94
C GLN A 224 -8.41 -19.26 -3.99
N GLY A 225 -7.21 -19.48 -4.52
CA GLY A 225 -5.97 -19.50 -3.74
C GLY A 225 -5.72 -18.18 -3.00
N ILE A 226 -5.99 -17.05 -3.66
CA ILE A 226 -5.94 -15.71 -3.03
C ILE A 226 -6.96 -15.60 -1.89
N ALA A 227 -8.22 -16.01 -2.12
CA ALA A 227 -9.27 -15.95 -1.11
C ALA A 227 -8.96 -16.86 0.10
N LEU A 228 -8.36 -18.02 -0.14
CA LEU A 228 -7.94 -18.96 0.90
C LEU A 228 -6.65 -18.51 1.60
N GLY A 229 -5.85 -17.63 1.00
CA GLY A 229 -4.54 -17.24 1.52
C GLY A 229 -3.46 -18.32 1.34
N ARG A 230 -3.66 -19.26 0.39
CA ARG A 230 -2.77 -20.39 0.15
C ARG A 230 -2.96 -20.97 -1.25
N GLU A 231 -1.88 -21.37 -1.89
CA GLU A 231 -1.88 -22.14 -3.14
C GLU A 231 -0.92 -23.33 -2.97
N GLY A 232 -1.46 -24.56 -2.95
CA GLY A 232 -0.70 -25.75 -2.60
C GLY A 232 0.02 -25.61 -1.24
N ALA A 233 1.35 -25.73 -1.24
CA ALA A 233 2.16 -25.58 -0.03
C ALA A 233 2.43 -24.10 0.35
N HIS A 234 2.26 -23.17 -0.58
CA HIS A 234 2.72 -21.79 -0.48
C HIS A 234 1.70 -20.90 0.21
N MET A 235 2.17 -20.02 1.11
CA MET A 235 1.31 -19.02 1.75
C MET A 235 1.14 -17.82 0.84
N VAL A 236 -0.10 -17.38 0.63
CA VAL A 236 -0.42 -16.16 -0.12
C VAL A 236 -0.61 -15.02 0.87
N LEU A 237 0.12 -13.92 0.67
CA LEU A 237 0.04 -12.77 1.55
C LEU A 237 -1.33 -12.07 1.46
N PRO A 238 -1.87 -11.57 2.58
CA PRO A 238 -3.20 -10.95 2.59
C PRO A 238 -3.39 -9.77 1.62
N GLN A 239 -2.33 -9.02 1.27
CA GLN A 239 -2.46 -7.93 0.29
C GLN A 239 -2.73 -8.41 -1.14
N SER A 240 -2.54 -9.69 -1.45
CA SER A 240 -2.91 -10.27 -2.75
C SER A 240 -4.42 -10.21 -3.01
N ALA A 241 -5.24 -10.10 -1.96
CA ALA A 241 -6.69 -9.88 -2.10
C ALA A 241 -7.02 -8.62 -2.93
N PHE A 242 -6.14 -7.61 -2.91
CA PHE A 242 -6.33 -6.38 -3.66
C PHE A 242 -6.10 -6.53 -5.17
N LEU A 243 -5.57 -7.67 -5.63
CA LEU A 243 -5.53 -8.00 -7.05
C LEU A 243 -6.92 -8.33 -7.62
N ILE A 244 -7.81 -8.85 -6.77
CA ILE A 244 -9.14 -9.35 -7.19
C ILE A 244 -10.31 -8.50 -6.69
N GLY A 245 -10.09 -7.61 -5.72
CA GLY A 245 -11.12 -6.75 -5.15
C GLY A 245 -10.57 -5.60 -4.31
N ASP A 246 -11.46 -4.95 -3.55
CA ASP A 246 -11.11 -3.80 -2.68
C ASP A 246 -11.06 -4.19 -1.20
N GLU A 247 -11.41 -5.45 -0.90
CA GLU A 247 -11.48 -6.00 0.45
C GLU A 247 -10.31 -6.93 0.71
N ARG A 248 -9.86 -6.92 1.96
CA ARG A 248 -8.80 -7.80 2.41
C ARG A 248 -9.39 -9.14 2.83
N PHE A 249 -8.81 -10.24 2.35
CA PHE A 249 -9.12 -11.57 2.84
C PHE A 249 -8.13 -12.00 3.92
N ARG A 250 -8.58 -12.90 4.81
CA ARG A 250 -7.74 -13.61 5.79
C ARG A 250 -6.86 -12.70 6.64
N GLU A 251 -7.47 -11.79 7.40
CA GLU A 251 -6.76 -10.92 8.35
C GLU A 251 -6.01 -11.71 9.44
N ASP A 252 -6.42 -12.96 9.67
CA ASP A 252 -5.85 -13.93 10.61
C ASP A 252 -4.47 -14.47 10.18
N ILE A 253 -4.12 -14.37 8.90
CA ILE A 253 -2.84 -14.87 8.41
C ILE A 253 -1.73 -13.88 8.77
N HIS A 254 -0.90 -14.28 9.72
CA HIS A 254 0.33 -13.58 10.09
C HIS A 254 1.53 -14.34 9.51
N PRO A 255 2.27 -13.73 8.58
CA PRO A 255 3.44 -14.39 8.01
C PRO A 255 4.54 -14.53 9.05
N VAL A 256 5.13 -15.72 9.12
CA VAL A 256 6.27 -16.02 9.99
C VAL A 256 7.48 -15.25 9.45
N ARG A 257 8.11 -14.41 10.27
CA ARG A 257 9.34 -13.71 9.88
C ARG A 257 10.54 -14.65 10.00
N ARG A 258 11.52 -14.55 9.09
CA ARG A 258 12.85 -15.10 9.39
C ARG A 258 13.37 -14.45 10.67
N PRO A 259 13.95 -15.20 11.62
CA PRO A 259 14.78 -14.59 12.64
C PRO A 259 15.92 -13.84 11.93
N THR A 260 16.08 -12.56 12.23
CA THR A 260 17.24 -11.79 11.77
C THR A 260 18.50 -12.48 12.25
N THR A 261 19.35 -12.91 11.32
CA THR A 261 20.71 -13.38 11.59
C THR A 261 21.43 -12.29 12.37
N GLY A 262 21.57 -12.47 13.69
CA GLY A 262 22.12 -11.46 14.60
C GLY A 262 21.40 -11.31 15.95
N GLN A 263 20.20 -11.86 16.13
CA GLN A 263 19.64 -12.08 17.47
C GLN A 263 19.98 -13.50 17.93
N ALA A 264 21.27 -13.74 18.16
CA ALA A 264 21.69 -14.89 18.96
C ALA A 264 21.16 -14.70 20.39
N GLU A 265 20.56 -15.77 20.89
CA GLU A 265 19.95 -15.92 22.20
C GLU A 265 20.84 -15.37 23.32
N THR A 266 20.33 -14.40 24.07
CA THR A 266 20.68 -14.25 25.48
C THR A 266 19.51 -14.84 26.27
N ARG A 267 19.64 -16.12 26.59
CA ARG A 267 18.95 -16.73 27.73
C ARG A 267 19.84 -16.62 28.96
#